data_AF-A0A2V5T464-F1
#
_entry.id   AF-A0A2V5T464-F1
#
_cell.length_a   1.000
_cell.length_b   1.000
_cell.length_c   1.000
_cell.angle_alpha   90.00
_cell.angle_beta   90.00
_cell.angle_gamma   90.00
#
_symmetry.space_group_name_H-M   'P 1'
#
loop_
_entity.id
_entity.type
_entity.pdbx_description
1 polymer ?
#
loop_
_entity_poly.entity_id
_entity_poly.type
_entity_poly.pdbx_seq_one_letter_code
_entity_poly.pdbx_strand_id
1 'polypeptide(L)' 'VALSILRKCFPDRRVIGIDCRELIWGLGTFHCLTQQQPAV' A
#
# COMPACT_ATOMS: atom_id res chain seq x y z
N VAL A 1 1.79 6.37 12.81
CA VAL A 1 2.75 7.25 12.10
C VAL A 1 2.65 7.13 10.58
N ALA A 2 2.86 5.96 9.98
CA ALA A 2 2.85 5.82 8.50
C ALA A 2 1.56 6.34 7.83
N LEU A 3 0.37 5.95 8.33
CA LEU A 3 -0.91 6.38 7.76
C LEU A 3 -1.09 7.90 7.74
N SER A 4 -0.66 8.62 8.79
CA SER A 4 -0.79 10.08 8.83
C SER A 4 0.16 10.76 7.85
N ILE A 5 1.34 10.19 7.61
CA ILE A 5 2.30 10.72 6.63
C ILE A 5 1.75 10.50 5.21
N LEU A 6 1.34 9.28 4.89
CA LEU A 6 0.79 8.93 3.58
C LEU A 6 -0.45 9.77 3.23
N ARG A 7 -1.34 10.04 4.21
CA ARG A 7 -2.51 10.91 3.99
C ARG A 7 -2.12 12.36 3.64
N LYS A 8 -1.03 12.88 4.21
CA LYS A 8 -0.53 14.21 3.87
C LYS A 8 0.09 14.24 2.47
N CYS A 9 0.80 13.17 2.07
CA CYS A 9 1.41 13.05 0.74
C CYS A 9 0.38 12.85 -0.39
N PHE A 10 -0.74 12.21 -0.10
CA PHE A 10 -1.77 11.87 -1.08
C PHE A 10 -3.16 12.39 -0.63
N PRO A 11 -3.37 13.72 -0.57
CA PRO A 11 -4.57 14.31 0.00
C PRO A 11 -5.85 13.95 -0.75
N ASP A 12 -5.78 13.75 -2.07
CA ASP A 12 -6.92 13.43 -2.92
C ASP A 12 -7.20 11.92 -3.03
N ARG A 13 -6.42 11.08 -2.33
CA ARG A 13 -6.54 9.61 -2.38
C ARG A 13 -6.84 9.03 -1.00
N ARG A 14 -7.75 8.05 -0.97
CA ARG A 14 -8.05 7.32 0.27
C ARG A 14 -6.88 6.41 0.66
N VAL A 15 -6.26 6.67 1.81
CA VAL A 15 -5.21 5.81 2.38
C VAL A 15 -5.81 4.76 3.31
N ILE A 16 -5.63 3.49 2.97
CA ILE A 16 -6.11 2.33 3.73
C ILE A 16 -4.90 1.59 4.31
N GLY A 17 -4.90 1.36 5.62
CA GLY A 17 -3.94 0.48 6.27
C GLY A 17 -4.47 -0.95 6.29
N ILE A 18 -3.64 -1.91 5.89
CA ILE A 18 -3.97 -3.34 5.91
C ILE A 18 -2.85 -4.03 6.69
N ASP A 19 -3.20 -4.89 7.65
CA ASP A 19 -2.20 -5.71 8.34
C ASP A 19 -1.59 -6.70 7.35
N CYS A 20 -0.26 -6.64 7.21
CA CYS A 20 0.50 -7.45 6.26
C CYS A 20 1.54 -8.34 6.95
N ARG A 21 1.44 -8.54 8.26
CA ARG A 21 2.42 -9.34 9.02
C ARG A 21 2.67 -10.72 8.41
N GLU A 22 1.61 -11.39 7.97
CA GLU A 22 1.72 -12.72 7.37
C GLU A 22 2.41 -12.72 6.00
N LEU A 23 2.29 -11.63 5.23
CA LEU A 23 2.93 -11.52 3.91
C LEU A 23 4.46 -11.40 4.02
N ILE A 24 4.95 -10.79 5.10
CA ILE A 24 6.38 -10.57 5.32
C ILE A 24 7.16 -11.89 5.41
N TRP A 25 6.55 -12.95 5.93
CA TRP A 25 7.16 -14.29 5.94
C TRP A 25 7.45 -14.82 4.53
N GLY A 26 6.70 -14.35 3.52
CA GLY A 26 6.94 -14.60 2.09
C GLY A 26 7.93 -13.62 1.44
N LEU A 27 8.68 -12.84 2.22
CA LEU A 27 9.70 -11.88 1.77
C LEU A 27 9.17 -10.72 0.91
N GLY A 28 7.89 -10.37 1.05
CA GLY A 28 7.26 -9.28 0.30
C GLY A 28 6.01 -8.70 0.96
N THR A 29 5.50 -7.60 0.42
CA THR A 29 4.20 -7.01 0.83
C THR A 29 3.41 -6.59 -0.41
N PHE A 30 2.37 -5.74 -0.26
CA PHE A 30 1.44 -5.40 -1.34
C PHE A 30 2.10 -4.95 -2.64
N HIS A 31 3.09 -4.05 -2.58
CA HIS A 31 3.78 -3.59 -3.80
C HIS A 31 4.46 -4.73 -4.57
N CYS A 32 5.00 -5.73 -3.85
CA CYS A 32 5.67 -6.89 -4.45
C CYS A 32 4.68 -7.87 -5.12
N LEU A 33 3.40 -7.81 -4.76
CA LEU A 33 2.36 -8.77 -5.17
C LEU A 33 1.41 -8.21 -6.24
N THR A 34 1.33 -6.89 -6.37
CA THR A 34 0.40 -6.24 -7.28
C THR A 34 1.11 -5.77 -8.54
N GLN A 35 0.46 -5.96 -9.70
CA GLN A 35 0.85 -5.32 -10.94
C GLN A 35 -0.34 -4.51 -11.47
N GLN A 36 -0.18 -3.20 -11.60
CA GLN A 36 -1.19 -2.35 -12.22
C GLN A 36 -1.18 -2.51 -13.76
N GLN A 37 -2.37 -2.54 -14.36
CA GLN A 37 -2.55 -2.40 -15.80
C GLN A 37 -3.08 -0.99 -16.08
N PRO A 38 -2.44 -0.22 -16.98
CA PRO A 38 -2.95 1.09 -17.39
C PRO A 38 -4.35 1.00 -18.01
N ALA A 39 -5.16 2.04 -17.77
CA ALA A 39 -6.36 2.25 -18.57
C ALA A 39 -5.96 2.66 -20.00
N VAL A 40 -6.83 2.33 -20.97
CA VAL A 40 -6.72 2.79 -22.37
C VAL A 40 -6.99 4.27 -22.50
#